data_AF-A0A2S7I7D9-F1
#
_entry.id   AF-A0A2S7I7D9-F1
#
_cell.length_a   1.000
_cell.length_b   1.000
_cell.length_c   1.000
_cell.angle_alpha   90.00
_cell.angle_beta   90.00
_cell.angle_gamma   90.00
#
_symmetry.space_group_name_H-M   'P 1'
#
loop_
_entity.id
_entity.type
_entity.pdbx_description
1 polymer ?
#
loop_
_entity_poly.entity_id
_entity_poly.type
_entity_poly.pdbx_seq_one_letter_code
_entity_poly.pdbx_strand_id
1 'polypeptide(L)'
;MAPDLPLSLGVLGESKTYLTNPDFDDAEKHLKKYYKEIFENELEGIWLDENDWPQKRDYKTFCEWFQVEISDCVVDLSKKSIFSI
;
A
#
# COMPACT_ATOMS: atom_id res chain seq x y z
N MET A 1 -10.88 25.96 -9.14
CA MET A 1 -9.83 25.66 -10.13
C MET A 1 -8.81 24.82 -9.39
N ALA A 2 -8.87 23.50 -9.54
CA ALA A 2 -7.85 22.63 -8.93
C ALA A 2 -6.53 22.91 -9.67
N PRO A 3 -5.40 23.09 -8.95
CA PRO A 3 -4.11 23.22 -9.62
C PRO A 3 -3.89 21.96 -10.47
N ASP A 4 -3.33 22.21 -11.63
CA ASP A 4 -2.77 21.26 -12.57
C ASP A 4 -1.85 20.28 -11.83
N LEU A 5 -2.42 19.18 -11.35
CA LEU A 5 -1.66 18.04 -10.88
C LEU A 5 -0.81 17.58 -12.07
N PRO A 6 0.53 17.65 -12.00
CA PRO A 6 1.36 17.09 -13.04
C PRO A 6 1.24 15.57 -12.91
N LEU A 7 0.23 15.00 -13.58
CA LEU A 7 0.19 13.61 -13.96
C LEU A 7 1.40 13.37 -14.85
N SER A 8 2.59 13.20 -14.25
CA SER A 8 3.70 12.52 -14.90
C SER A 8 3.24 11.09 -15.09
N LEU A 9 2.63 10.91 -16.25
CA LEU A 9 2.00 9.75 -16.88
C LEU A 9 3.00 8.62 -17.14
N GLY A 10 3.76 8.22 -16.11
CA GLY A 10 4.59 7.02 -16.15
C GLY A 10 3.79 5.85 -15.61
N VAL A 11 2.87 5.32 -16.43
CA VAL A 11 2.15 4.04 -16.24
C VAL A 11 1.82 3.75 -14.77
N LEU A 12 0.68 4.24 -14.28
CA LEU A 12 0.14 3.77 -13.00
C LEU A 12 -0.07 2.26 -13.12
N GLY A 13 0.86 1.48 -12.57
CA GLY A 13 0.57 0.11 -12.15
C GLY A 13 -0.63 0.15 -11.21
N GLU A 14 -1.33 -0.98 -11.09
CA GLU A 14 -2.44 -1.09 -10.14
C GLU A 14 -1.93 -0.70 -8.75
N SER A 15 -2.48 0.37 -8.16
CA SER A 15 -2.21 0.72 -6.78
C SER A 15 -3.19 -0.02 -5.87
N LYS A 16 -2.65 -0.69 -4.85
CA LYS A 16 -3.47 -1.32 -3.81
C LYS A 16 -3.49 -0.44 -2.56
N THR A 17 -4.66 -0.28 -1.97
CA THR A 17 -4.84 0.46 -0.72
C THR A 17 -5.21 -0.50 0.40
N TYR A 18 -4.44 -0.43 1.50
CA TYR A 18 -4.64 -1.25 2.69
C TYR A 18 -5.23 -0.41 3.81
N LEU A 19 -6.42 -0.79 4.29
CA LEU A 19 -7.02 -0.20 5.48
C LEU A 19 -6.33 -0.77 6.72
N THR A 20 -5.89 0.10 7.62
CA THR A 20 -5.20 -0.27 8.86
C THR A 20 -5.91 0.38 10.06
N ASN A 21 -5.41 0.13 11.28
CA ASN A 21 -5.93 0.82 12.45
C ASN A 21 -5.75 2.35 12.28
N PRO A 22 -6.81 3.17 12.36
CA PRO A 22 -6.72 4.61 12.10
C PRO A 22 -5.92 5.41 13.14
N ASP A 23 -5.64 4.83 14.31
CA ASP A 23 -4.92 5.51 15.38
C ASP A 23 -3.39 5.44 15.18
N PHE A 24 -2.83 6.49 14.56
CA PHE A 24 -1.39 6.66 14.41
C PHE A 24 -0.94 8.13 14.54
N ASP A 25 0.09 8.34 15.37
CA ASP A 25 0.76 9.65 15.51
C ASP A 25 1.95 9.81 14.56
N ASP A 26 2.49 8.69 14.05
CA ASP A 26 3.72 8.63 13.26
C ASP A 26 3.54 7.65 12.11
N ALA A 27 3.49 8.19 10.90
CA ALA A 27 3.21 7.46 9.68
C ALA A 27 4.27 6.39 9.36
N GLU A 28 5.55 6.68 9.63
CA GLU A 28 6.64 5.73 9.37
C GLU A 28 6.59 4.56 10.36
N LYS A 29 6.36 4.85 11.65
CA LYS A 29 6.15 3.79 12.65
C LYS A 29 4.93 2.96 12.33
N HIS A 30 3.86 3.59 11.83
CA HIS A 30 2.64 2.88 11.44
C HIS A 30 2.90 1.92 10.27
N LEU A 31 3.52 2.40 9.20
CA LEU A 31 3.91 1.57 8.06
C LEU A 31 4.82 0.41 8.48
N LYS A 32 5.79 0.66 9.38
CA LYS A 32 6.67 -0.40 9.94
C LYS A 32 5.93 -1.51 10.69
N LYS A 33 4.69 -1.30 11.15
CA LYS A 33 3.87 -2.36 11.74
C LYS A 33 3.32 -3.34 10.70
N TYR A 34 3.02 -2.84 9.49
CA TYR A 34 2.29 -3.58 8.46
C TYR A 34 3.12 -3.94 7.22
N TYR A 35 4.31 -3.35 7.04
CA TYR A 35 5.07 -3.47 5.78
C TYR A 35 5.34 -4.92 5.36
N LYS A 36 5.53 -5.86 6.30
CA LYS A 36 5.81 -7.26 5.96
C LYS A 36 4.62 -7.92 5.29
N GLU A 37 3.44 -7.76 5.88
CA GLU A 37 2.18 -8.29 5.35
C GLU A 37 1.85 -7.67 4.00
N ILE A 38 2.04 -6.35 3.87
CA ILE A 38 1.87 -5.65 2.59
C ILE A 38 2.86 -6.19 1.55
N PHE A 39 4.13 -6.36 1.90
CA PHE A 39 5.16 -6.87 0.98
C PHE A 39 4.79 -8.26 0.46
N GLU A 40 4.42 -9.18 1.34
CA GLU A 40 4.09 -10.55 0.97
C GLU A 40 2.81 -10.60 0.12
N ASN A 41 1.77 -9.82 0.46
CA ASN A 41 0.55 -9.71 -0.36
C ASN A 41 0.80 -9.16 -1.77
N GLU A 42 1.69 -8.17 -1.91
CA GLU A 42 2.05 -7.64 -3.22
C GLU A 42 2.87 -8.66 -4.03
N LEU A 43 3.83 -9.36 -3.41
CA LEU A 43 4.63 -10.38 -4.08
C LEU A 43 3.78 -11.57 -4.54
N GLU A 44 2.89 -12.07 -3.68
CA GLU A 44 1.98 -13.18 -4.01
C GLU A 44 1.03 -12.82 -5.16
N GLY A 45 0.54 -11.57 -5.20
CA GLY A 45 -0.28 -11.08 -6.29
C GLY A 45 0.45 -11.03 -7.64
N ILE A 46 1.79 -11.06 -7.65
CA ILE A 46 2.63 -11.02 -8.86
C ILE A 46 3.14 -12.42 -9.23
N TRP A 47 3.61 -13.19 -8.24
CA TRP A 47 4.25 -14.48 -8.45
C TRP A 47 4.12 -15.40 -7.25
N LEU A 48 3.73 -16.65 -7.47
CA LEU A 48 3.43 -17.60 -6.39
C LEU A 48 4.63 -18.41 -5.89
N ASP A 49 5.75 -18.46 -6.62
CA ASP A 49 6.94 -19.16 -6.15
C ASP A 49 7.77 -18.24 -5.25
N GLU A 50 7.68 -18.45 -3.94
CA GLU A 50 8.40 -17.69 -2.92
C GLU A 50 9.94 -17.79 -3.04
N ASN A 51 10.46 -18.79 -3.75
CA ASN A 51 11.92 -18.90 -3.97
C ASN A 51 12.45 -17.79 -4.89
N ASP A 52 11.59 -17.24 -5.76
CA ASP A 52 11.94 -16.15 -6.66
C ASP A 52 11.75 -14.76 -6.01
N TRP A 53 11.19 -14.70 -4.80
CA TRP A 53 11.01 -13.45 -4.07
C TRP A 53 12.33 -12.92 -3.49
N PRO A 54 12.39 -11.63 -3.12
CA PRO A 54 13.47 -11.12 -2.29
C PRO A 54 13.61 -11.94 -1.02
N GLN A 55 14.78 -12.55 -0.82
CA GLN A 55 15.05 -13.39 0.34
C GLN A 55 15.21 -12.55 1.63
N LYS A 56 15.64 -11.29 1.48
CA LYS A 56 15.63 -10.31 2.56
C LYS A 56 14.43 -9.39 2.39
N ARG A 57 13.44 -9.52 3.28
CA ARG A 57 12.22 -8.71 3.29
C ARG A 57 12.17 -7.79 4.52
N ASP A 58 13.25 -7.05 4.72
CA ASP A 58 13.28 -6.00 5.74
C ASP A 58 12.65 -4.70 5.21
N TYR A 59 12.46 -3.72 6.10
CA TYR A 59 11.83 -2.45 5.77
C TYR A 59 12.60 -1.67 4.69
N LYS A 60 13.93 -1.82 4.63
CA LYS A 60 14.76 -1.15 3.61
C LYS A 60 14.45 -1.71 2.23
N THR A 61 14.44 -3.03 2.08
CA THR A 61 14.09 -3.67 0.81
C THR A 61 12.66 -3.34 0.41
N PHE A 62 11.71 -3.29 1.36
CA PHE A 62 10.35 -2.85 1.08
C PHE A 62 10.30 -1.44 0.45
N CYS A 63 10.99 -0.45 1.04
CA CYS A 63 11.03 0.92 0.51
C CYS A 63 11.77 1.05 -0.83
N GLU A 64 12.62 0.10 -1.19
CA GLU A 64 13.28 0.05 -2.50
C GLU A 64 12.35 -0.51 -3.59
N TRP A 65 11.38 -1.35 -3.20
CA TRP A 65 10.46 -2.04 -4.12
C TRP A 65 9.16 -1.28 -4.35
N PHE A 66 8.68 -0.53 -3.37
CA PHE A 66 7.37 0.13 -3.44
C PHE A 66 7.47 1.63 -3.16
N GLN A 67 6.72 2.40 -3.94
CA GLN A 67 6.34 3.75 -3.59
C GLN A 67 5.08 3.69 -2.72
N VAL A 68 5.16 4.19 -1.48
CA VAL A 68 4.06 4.13 -0.52
C VAL A 68 3.54 5.53 -0.23
N GLU A 69 2.23 5.68 -0.28
CA GLU A 69 1.51 6.87 0.18
C GLU A 69 0.62 6.50 1.36
N ILE A 70 0.58 7.37 2.36
CA ILE A 70 -0.22 7.19 3.57
C ILE A 70 -1.28 8.28 3.59
N SER A 71 -2.54 7.86 3.67
CA SER A 71 -3.70 8.75 3.83
C SER A 71 -4.25 8.62 5.24
N ASP A 72 -4.67 9.73 5.82
CA ASP A 72 -5.26 9.83 7.16
C ASP A 72 -6.76 9.46 7.18
N CYS A 73 -7.42 9.49 6.03
CA CYS A 73 -8.85 9.24 5.91
C CYS A 73 -9.19 8.47 4.64
N VAL A 74 -10.18 7.58 4.75
CA VAL A 74 -10.86 6.94 3.61
C VAL A 74 -12.34 7.26 3.70
N VAL A 75 -12.89 7.82 2.61
CA VAL A 75 -14.29 8.25 2.55
C VAL A 75 -15.08 7.29 1.67
N ASP A 76 -15.98 6.52 2.29
CA ASP A 76 -16.91 5.65 1.55
C ASP A 76 -18.09 6.47 1.01
N LEU A 77 -18.26 6.44 -0.32
CA LEU A 77 -19.39 7.06 -1.02
C LEU A 77 -20.46 6.04 -1.46
N SER A 78 -20.24 4.76 -1.16
CA SER A 78 -21.17 3.67 -1.49
C SER A 78 -22.45 3.79 -0.68
N LYS A 79 -23.57 3.43 -1.32
CA LYS A 79 -24.88 3.29 -0.65
C LYS A 79 -25.06 1.92 0.02
N LYS A 80 -24.12 1.00 -0.19
CA LYS A 80 -24.12 -0.36 0.33
C LYS A 80 -22.82 -0.61 1.09
N SER A 81 -22.89 -1.39 2.15
CA SER A 81 -21.70 -1.81 2.90
C SER A 81 -20.69 -2.46 1.96
N ILE A 82 -19.45 -1.97 2.01
CA ILE A 82 -18.30 -2.58 1.32
C ILE A 82 -17.83 -3.88 2.01
N PHE A 83 -18.20 -4.07 3.28
CA PHE A 83 -17.98 -5.30 4.02
C PHE A 83 -19.24 -6.15 3.99
N SER A 84 -19.10 -7.39 3.51
CA SER A 84 -20.05 -8.46 3.78
C SER A 84 -19.60 -9.18 5.05
N ILE A 85 -20.35 -8.99 6.14
CA ILE A 85 -20.22 -9.74 7.40
C ILE A 85 -20.85 -11.11 7.21
#